data_AF-W7EBZ8-F1
#
_entry.id   AF-W7EBZ8-F1
#
_cell.length_a   1.000
_cell.length_b   1.000
_cell.length_c   1.000
_cell.angle_alpha   90.00
_cell.angle_beta   90.00
_cell.angle_gamma   90.00
#
_symmetry.space_group_name_H-M   'P 1'
#
loop_
_entity.id
_entity.type
_entity.pdbx_description
1 polymer ?
#
loop_
_entity_poly.entity_id
_entity_poly.type
_entity_poly.pdbx_seq_one_letter_code
_entity_poly.pdbx_strand_id
1 'polypeptide(L)'
;TQETARLTHAKLCNRIRTKLSDDDRIKGVIYVFRHPTSDGSVWKIGTTKRLYNERFDEHKNCCKFEPDPFHVSAQEIQNCNLLEKLIHMDLCYQVRYRSCTNRTKGHDEWFEVSEYMAVETVKKWERFIHEGKPYDSQGNLNVVWSYVLEQRSPAALNVRDMSHDARHEQWADILAPPTYSDYVYAYSAYARSELKATYDWVYMFFWQLLTILYSLHALALCRNRPAFYALVFVLGCAVLPSFRLQSTEKQKVRSPKK
;
A
#
# COMPACT_ATOMS: atom_id res chain seq x y z
N THR A 1 -22.85 7.85 9.45
CA THR A 1 -21.94 8.14 10.59
C THR A 1 -20.83 9.01 10.05
N GLN A 2 -20.61 10.20 10.62
CA GLN A 2 -19.55 11.09 10.16
C GLN A 2 -18.20 10.37 10.33
N GLU A 3 -17.43 10.27 9.25
CA GLU A 3 -16.13 9.62 9.28
C GLU A 3 -15.18 10.44 10.16
N THR A 4 -14.52 9.81 11.14
CA THR A 4 -13.59 10.52 12.03
C THR A 4 -12.20 10.61 11.40
N ALA A 5 -11.42 11.63 11.73
CA ALA A 5 -10.05 11.79 11.25
C ALA A 5 -9.18 10.55 11.50
N ARG A 6 -9.37 9.89 12.65
CA ARG A 6 -8.74 8.61 12.99
C ARG A 6 -9.10 7.48 12.04
N LEU A 7 -10.38 7.36 11.68
CA LEU A 7 -10.84 6.34 10.76
C LEU A 7 -10.26 6.58 9.36
N THR A 8 -10.25 7.83 8.89
CA THR A 8 -9.62 8.21 7.62
C THR A 8 -8.13 7.88 7.61
N HIS A 9 -7.39 8.24 8.66
CA HIS A 9 -5.97 7.91 8.80
C HIS A 9 -5.74 6.39 8.73
N ALA A 10 -6.50 5.60 9.49
CA ALA A 10 -6.40 4.14 9.48
C ALA A 10 -6.71 3.54 8.09
N LYS A 11 -7.72 4.07 7.38
CA LYS A 11 -8.04 3.65 6.01
C LYS A 11 -6.91 3.97 5.03
N LEU A 12 -6.33 5.17 5.10
CA LEU A 12 -5.20 5.56 4.25
C LEU A 12 -3.99 4.65 4.51
N CYS A 13 -3.60 4.46 5.78
CA CYS A 13 -2.54 3.55 6.17
C CYS A 13 -2.77 2.12 5.66
N ASN A 14 -3.99 1.59 5.83
CA ASN A 14 -4.33 0.26 5.37
C ASN A 14 -4.28 0.17 3.84
N ARG A 15 -4.82 1.17 3.14
CA ARG A 15 -4.81 1.23 1.69
C ARG A 15 -3.39 1.20 1.14
N ILE A 16 -2.50 2.00 1.71
CA ILE A 16 -1.11 2.10 1.23
C ILE A 16 -0.37 0.78 1.44
N ARG A 17 -0.58 0.11 2.58
CA ARG A 17 0.06 -1.18 2.90
C ARG A 17 -0.50 -2.36 2.12
N THR A 18 -1.76 -2.28 1.67
CA THR A 18 -2.40 -3.34 0.90
C THR A 18 -1.73 -3.47 -0.47
N LYS A 19 -1.38 -4.70 -0.84
CA LYS A 19 -0.83 -5.04 -2.16
C LYS A 19 -1.72 -4.47 -3.28
N LEU A 20 -1.09 -3.87 -4.29
CA LEU A 20 -1.80 -3.31 -5.42
C LEU A 20 -2.55 -4.38 -6.21
N SER A 21 -3.80 -4.08 -6.56
CA SER A 21 -4.55 -4.85 -7.56
C SER A 21 -4.14 -4.45 -8.97
N ASP A 22 -4.51 -5.26 -9.97
CA ASP A 22 -4.24 -4.92 -11.38
C ASP A 22 -4.94 -3.63 -11.80
N ASP A 23 -6.12 -3.34 -11.22
CA ASP A 23 -6.82 -2.06 -11.42
C ASP A 23 -6.02 -0.87 -10.89
N ASP A 24 -5.31 -1.06 -9.77
CA ASP A 24 -4.52 0.03 -9.20
C ASP A 24 -3.30 0.35 -10.05
N ARG A 25 -2.67 -0.67 -10.64
CA ARG A 25 -1.36 -0.61 -11.34
C ARG A 25 -1.41 0.07 -12.71
N ILE A 26 -2.46 0.81 -12.98
CA ILE A 26 -2.69 1.38 -14.30
C ILE A 26 -1.97 2.72 -14.41
N LYS A 27 -1.53 3.03 -15.65
CA LYS A 27 -0.96 4.31 -16.01
C LYS A 27 -2.06 5.25 -16.50
N GLY A 28 -1.90 6.52 -16.16
CA GLY A 28 -2.81 7.56 -16.60
C GLY A 28 -2.38 8.92 -16.07
N VAL A 29 -3.20 9.92 -16.34
CA VAL A 29 -3.01 11.29 -15.83
C VAL A 29 -4.06 11.61 -14.78
N ILE A 30 -3.68 12.31 -13.72
CA ILE A 30 -4.64 12.93 -12.79
C ILE A 30 -5.02 14.30 -13.36
N TYR A 31 -6.28 14.67 -13.21
CA TYR A 31 -6.79 15.99 -13.55
C TYR A 31 -7.65 16.56 -12.42
N VAL A 32 -7.69 17.89 -12.38
CA VAL A 32 -8.54 18.68 -11.49
C VAL A 32 -9.34 19.65 -12.32
N PHE A 33 -10.65 19.58 -12.17
CA PHE A 33 -11.61 20.50 -12.76
C PHE A 33 -12.25 21.36 -11.68
N ARG A 34 -12.45 22.63 -11.97
CA ARG A 34 -13.28 23.51 -11.17
C ARG A 34 -14.68 23.57 -11.76
N HIS A 35 -15.70 23.56 -10.91
CA HIS A 35 -17.07 23.74 -11.33
C HIS A 35 -17.29 25.20 -11.74
N PRO A 36 -17.89 25.49 -12.91
CA PRO A 36 -17.94 26.85 -13.46
C PRO A 36 -18.88 27.81 -12.71
N THR A 37 -19.85 27.28 -11.96
CA THR A 37 -20.93 28.07 -11.34
C THR A 37 -21.05 27.93 -9.83
N SER A 38 -20.20 27.11 -9.18
CA SER A 38 -20.03 27.27 -7.74
C SER A 38 -19.18 28.52 -7.53
N ASP A 39 -19.31 29.16 -6.39
CA ASP A 39 -18.50 30.27 -5.87
C ASP A 39 -16.96 30.05 -5.85
N GLY A 40 -16.44 29.10 -6.62
CA GLY A 40 -15.04 28.73 -6.71
C GLY A 40 -14.63 27.60 -5.76
N SER A 41 -15.57 27.04 -4.99
CA SER A 41 -15.27 26.05 -3.94
C SER A 41 -15.41 24.58 -4.36
N VAL A 42 -15.90 24.27 -5.57
CA VAL A 42 -16.25 22.89 -5.95
C VAL A 42 -15.31 22.35 -7.01
N TRP A 43 -14.66 21.24 -6.69
CA TRP A 43 -13.56 20.66 -7.46
C TRP A 43 -13.82 19.20 -7.80
N LYS A 44 -13.71 18.82 -9.07
CA LYS A 44 -13.63 17.42 -9.46
C LYS A 44 -12.18 17.00 -9.56
N ILE A 45 -11.87 15.87 -8.95
CA ILE A 45 -10.57 15.23 -9.02
C ILE A 45 -10.78 13.83 -9.56
N GLY A 46 -10.04 13.45 -10.60
CA GLY A 46 -10.07 12.08 -11.09
C GLY A 46 -8.94 11.75 -12.04
N THR A 47 -8.83 10.47 -12.40
CA THR A 47 -7.81 10.01 -13.34
C THR A 47 -8.39 9.59 -14.69
N THR A 48 -7.54 9.54 -15.70
CA THR A 48 -7.87 8.97 -17.00
C THR A 48 -6.66 8.26 -17.61
N LYS A 49 -6.92 7.13 -18.24
CA LYS A 49 -5.97 6.35 -19.05
C LYS A 49 -6.02 6.75 -20.53
N ARG A 50 -7.11 7.43 -20.90
CA ARG A 50 -7.36 7.97 -22.24
C ARG A 50 -6.73 9.35 -22.34
N LEU A 51 -6.67 9.86 -23.57
CA LEU A 51 -6.29 11.25 -23.81
C LEU A 51 -7.14 12.18 -22.95
N TYR A 52 -6.48 13.14 -22.31
CA TYR A 52 -7.11 14.11 -21.42
C TYR A 52 -8.30 14.82 -22.08
N ASN A 53 -8.17 15.25 -23.33
CA ASN A 53 -9.21 15.94 -24.08
C ASN A 53 -10.48 15.08 -24.25
N GLU A 54 -10.35 13.77 -24.48
CA GLU A 54 -11.51 12.87 -24.59
C GLU A 54 -12.27 12.78 -23.27
N ARG A 55 -11.55 12.77 -22.14
CA ARG A 55 -12.17 12.76 -20.81
C ARG A 55 -12.82 14.10 -20.49
N PHE A 56 -12.19 15.20 -20.89
CA PHE A 56 -12.75 16.55 -20.77
C PHE A 56 -14.08 16.66 -21.54
N ASP A 57 -14.09 16.24 -22.81
CA ASP A 57 -15.30 16.25 -23.64
C ASP A 57 -16.39 15.33 -23.08
N GLU A 58 -16.03 14.18 -22.52
CA GLU A 58 -16.99 13.29 -21.85
C GLU A 58 -17.69 14.00 -20.68
N HIS A 59 -16.93 14.71 -19.82
CA HIS A 59 -17.51 15.49 -18.73
C HIS A 59 -18.39 16.62 -19.24
N LYS A 60 -17.92 17.39 -20.22
CA LYS A 60 -18.70 18.47 -20.85
C LYS A 60 -20.06 17.97 -21.36
N ASN A 61 -20.04 16.86 -22.09
CA ASN A 61 -21.22 16.28 -22.72
C ASN A 61 -22.16 15.58 -21.73
N CYS A 62 -21.62 14.90 -20.71
CA CYS A 62 -22.41 14.16 -19.72
C CYS A 62 -23.01 15.07 -18.65
N CYS A 63 -22.22 16.01 -18.12
CA CYS A 63 -22.62 16.87 -17.03
C CYS A 63 -23.42 18.11 -17.48
N LYS A 64 -23.41 18.41 -18.78
CA LYS A 64 -24.13 19.54 -19.41
C LYS A 64 -23.61 20.93 -19.00
N PHE A 65 -22.34 21.00 -18.62
CA PHE A 65 -21.60 22.25 -18.42
C PHE A 65 -20.14 22.04 -18.81
N GLU A 66 -19.43 23.11 -19.11
CA GLU A 66 -18.00 23.08 -19.40
C GLU A 66 -17.20 23.27 -18.10
N PRO A 67 -16.47 22.25 -17.62
CA PRO A 67 -15.62 22.40 -16.45
C PRO A 67 -14.41 23.28 -16.76
N ASP A 68 -13.96 24.06 -15.78
CA ASP A 68 -12.73 24.83 -15.90
C ASP A 68 -11.52 23.92 -15.62
N PRO A 69 -10.61 23.72 -16.60
CA PRO A 69 -9.42 22.91 -16.38
C PRO A 69 -8.43 23.65 -15.49
N PHE A 70 -8.11 23.08 -14.33
CA PHE A 70 -7.24 23.74 -13.35
C PHE A 70 -5.86 23.10 -13.23
N HIS A 71 -5.81 21.77 -13.18
CA HIS A 71 -4.57 21.03 -13.11
C HIS A 71 -4.66 19.73 -13.91
N VAL A 72 -3.58 19.37 -14.59
CA VAL A 72 -3.38 18.08 -15.25
C VAL A 72 -1.93 17.71 -15.05
N SER A 73 -1.65 16.45 -14.71
CA SER A 73 -0.27 15.98 -14.63
C SER A 73 0.44 16.14 -15.96
N ALA A 74 1.68 16.60 -15.91
CA ALA A 74 2.52 16.77 -17.09
C ALA A 74 2.90 15.44 -17.76
N GLN A 75 2.86 14.34 -17.01
CA GLN A 75 3.27 13.01 -17.46
C GLN A 75 2.30 11.94 -16.95
N GLU A 76 2.33 10.77 -17.59
CA GLU A 76 1.62 9.61 -17.07
C GLU A 76 2.21 9.14 -15.74
N ILE A 77 1.34 8.92 -14.77
CA ILE A 77 1.67 8.43 -13.44
C ILE A 77 1.34 6.94 -13.37
N GLN A 78 2.31 6.16 -12.91
CA GLN A 78 2.10 4.76 -12.56
C GLN A 78 1.23 4.66 -11.31
N ASN A 79 0.33 3.68 -11.27
CA ASN A 79 -0.59 3.46 -10.16
C ASN A 79 -1.67 4.56 -10.00
N CYS A 80 -2.16 5.11 -11.11
CA CYS A 80 -3.05 6.28 -11.12
C CYS A 80 -4.38 6.03 -10.38
N ASN A 81 -4.96 4.84 -10.52
CA ASN A 81 -6.22 4.51 -9.83
C ASN A 81 -6.04 4.45 -8.31
N LEU A 82 -4.87 4.04 -7.82
CA LEU A 82 -4.54 4.15 -6.39
C LEU A 82 -4.43 5.63 -5.99
N LEU A 83 -3.71 6.44 -6.76
CA LEU A 83 -3.54 7.87 -6.51
C LEU A 83 -4.91 8.56 -6.31
N GLU A 84 -5.85 8.33 -7.23
CA GLU A 84 -7.22 8.83 -7.13
C GLU A 84 -7.91 8.40 -5.84
N LYS A 85 -7.87 7.10 -5.53
CA LYS A 85 -8.49 6.54 -4.31
C LYS A 85 -7.90 7.18 -3.05
N LEU A 86 -6.58 7.41 -3.00
CA LEU A 86 -5.91 8.03 -1.86
C LEU A 86 -6.34 9.49 -1.69
N ILE A 87 -6.40 10.27 -2.78
CA ILE A 87 -6.86 11.66 -2.75
C ILE A 87 -8.32 11.73 -2.30
N HIS A 88 -9.20 10.90 -2.87
CA HIS A 88 -10.61 10.85 -2.48
C HIS A 88 -10.81 10.43 -1.03
N MET A 89 -9.97 9.55 -0.49
CA MET A 89 -9.97 9.18 0.93
C MET A 89 -9.46 10.31 1.82
N ASP A 90 -8.41 11.01 1.41
CA ASP A 90 -7.88 12.16 2.16
C ASP A 90 -8.92 13.29 2.27
N LEU A 91 -9.73 13.47 1.22
CA LEU A 91 -10.80 14.48 1.16
C LEU A 91 -12.18 13.95 1.56
N CYS A 92 -12.32 12.70 2.02
CA CYS A 92 -13.64 12.04 2.13
C CYS A 92 -14.60 12.67 3.15
N TYR A 93 -14.07 13.46 4.09
CA TYR A 93 -14.84 14.16 5.12
C TYR A 93 -15.48 15.46 4.61
N GLN A 94 -15.10 15.90 3.41
CA GLN A 94 -15.62 17.08 2.75
C GLN A 94 -16.90 16.74 1.97
N VAL A 95 -17.78 17.73 1.82
CA VAL A 95 -19.09 17.53 1.19
C VAL A 95 -18.89 17.10 -0.26
N ARG A 96 -19.50 15.96 -0.61
CA ARG A 96 -19.58 15.52 -2.00
C ARG A 96 -20.70 16.27 -2.70
N TYR A 97 -20.33 17.13 -3.62
CA TYR A 97 -21.29 17.82 -4.47
C TYR A 97 -21.69 16.91 -5.64
N ARG A 98 -23.00 16.79 -5.91
CA ARG A 98 -23.49 16.09 -7.10
C ARG A 98 -23.81 17.12 -8.17
N SER A 99 -22.86 17.41 -9.05
CA SER A 99 -23.08 18.31 -10.19
C SER A 99 -23.65 17.62 -11.42
N CYS A 100 -23.44 16.31 -11.57
CA CYS A 100 -23.80 15.61 -12.79
C CYS A 100 -25.31 15.31 -12.87
N THR A 101 -25.95 15.82 -13.91
CA THR A 101 -27.36 15.52 -14.22
C THR A 101 -27.56 14.05 -14.62
N ASN A 102 -26.54 13.41 -15.20
CA ASN A 102 -26.57 12.00 -15.58
C ASN A 102 -26.15 11.07 -14.43
N ARG A 103 -27.14 10.60 -13.66
CA ARG A 103 -26.94 9.73 -12.48
C ARG A 103 -26.37 8.35 -12.79
N THR A 104 -26.39 7.90 -14.04
CA THR A 104 -25.93 6.55 -14.41
C THR A 104 -24.42 6.48 -14.68
N LYS A 105 -23.78 7.62 -14.93
CA LYS A 105 -22.34 7.69 -15.28
C LYS A 105 -21.42 7.90 -14.07
N GLY A 106 -21.96 8.13 -12.88
CA GLY A 106 -21.19 8.14 -11.63
C GLY A 106 -20.23 9.31 -11.47
N HIS A 107 -20.47 10.46 -12.11
CA HIS A 107 -19.64 11.67 -11.96
C HIS A 107 -19.94 12.43 -10.64
N ASP A 108 -19.93 11.70 -9.53
CA ASP A 108 -20.32 12.19 -8.19
C ASP A 108 -19.12 12.71 -7.37
N GLU A 109 -17.90 12.59 -7.91
CA GLU A 109 -16.65 12.92 -7.20
C GLU A 109 -16.31 14.41 -7.34
N TRP A 110 -17.18 15.27 -6.82
CA TRP A 110 -16.89 16.69 -6.64
C TRP A 110 -16.76 17.00 -5.16
N PHE A 111 -15.76 17.79 -4.79
CA PHE A 111 -15.40 18.11 -3.43
C PHE A 111 -15.57 19.62 -3.21
N GLU A 112 -16.33 19.99 -2.18
CA GLU A 112 -16.45 21.38 -1.74
C GLU A 112 -15.30 21.71 -0.77
N VAL A 113 -14.22 22.28 -1.31
CA VAL A 113 -12.98 22.59 -0.58
C VAL A 113 -12.32 23.85 -1.15
N SER A 114 -11.39 24.44 -0.42
CA SER A 114 -10.58 25.53 -0.96
C SER A 114 -9.72 25.07 -2.14
N GLU A 115 -9.42 25.98 -3.07
CA GLU A 115 -8.49 25.74 -4.18
C GLU A 115 -7.17 25.14 -3.70
N TYR A 116 -6.59 25.76 -2.66
CA TYR A 116 -5.35 25.31 -2.04
C TYR A 116 -5.45 23.85 -1.57
N MET A 117 -6.54 23.48 -0.88
CA MET A 117 -6.72 22.12 -0.39
C MET A 117 -6.88 21.12 -1.53
N ALA A 118 -7.66 21.42 -2.58
CA ALA A 118 -7.81 20.52 -3.73
C ALA A 118 -6.46 20.26 -4.43
N VAL A 119 -5.71 21.32 -4.71
CA VAL A 119 -4.47 21.25 -5.50
C VAL A 119 -3.32 20.66 -4.70
N GLU A 120 -3.12 21.10 -3.46
CA GLU A 120 -2.02 20.58 -2.64
C GLU A 120 -2.25 19.12 -2.23
N THR A 121 -3.51 18.70 -2.07
CA THR A 121 -3.80 17.26 -1.88
C THR A 121 -3.34 16.45 -3.08
N VAL A 122 -3.71 16.87 -4.29
CA VAL A 122 -3.32 16.17 -5.53
C VAL A 122 -1.81 16.10 -5.67
N LYS A 123 -1.12 17.24 -5.55
CA LYS A 123 0.35 17.30 -5.64
C LYS A 123 1.04 16.46 -4.57
N LYS A 124 0.56 16.49 -3.32
CA LYS A 124 1.10 15.71 -2.21
C LYS A 124 1.09 14.22 -2.53
N TRP A 125 -0.05 13.69 -2.98
CA TRP A 125 -0.18 12.28 -3.32
C TRP A 125 0.50 11.92 -4.64
N GLU A 126 0.51 12.82 -5.63
CA GLU A 126 1.25 12.66 -6.88
C GLU A 126 2.75 12.51 -6.62
N ARG A 127 3.36 13.38 -5.80
CA ARG A 127 4.78 13.26 -5.40
C ARG A 127 5.04 11.91 -4.72
N PHE A 128 4.19 11.51 -3.79
CA PHE A 128 4.33 10.22 -3.11
C PHE A 128 4.35 9.05 -4.10
N ILE A 129 3.42 9.00 -5.05
CA ILE A 129 3.30 7.89 -6.01
C ILE A 129 4.36 7.95 -7.11
N HIS A 130 4.55 9.13 -7.72
CA HIS A 130 5.39 9.31 -8.91
C HIS A 130 6.89 9.41 -8.55
N GLU A 131 7.24 10.31 -7.63
CA GLU A 131 8.64 10.54 -7.23
C GLU A 131 9.08 9.53 -6.17
N GLY A 132 8.22 9.28 -5.18
CA GLY A 132 8.51 8.38 -4.07
C GLY A 132 8.58 6.89 -4.44
N LYS A 133 7.98 6.49 -5.57
CA LYS A 133 7.92 5.11 -6.10
C LYS A 133 7.75 4.06 -4.98
N PRO A 134 6.62 4.10 -4.24
CA PRO A 134 6.51 3.40 -2.98
C PRO A 134 6.30 1.90 -3.12
N TYR A 135 6.01 1.43 -4.33
CA TYR A 135 5.69 0.03 -4.62
C TYR A 135 6.76 -0.64 -5.47
N ASP A 136 7.01 -1.91 -5.19
CA ASP A 136 7.87 -2.77 -6.01
C ASP A 136 7.16 -3.27 -7.29
N SER A 137 7.87 -4.05 -8.12
CA SER A 137 7.32 -4.61 -9.36
C SER A 137 6.17 -5.58 -9.14
N GLN A 138 6.01 -6.12 -7.93
CA GLN A 138 4.94 -7.03 -7.54
C GLN A 138 3.74 -6.28 -6.92
N GLY A 139 3.83 -4.96 -6.78
CA GLY A 139 2.80 -4.14 -6.17
C GLY A 139 2.77 -4.18 -4.65
N ASN A 140 3.84 -4.66 -4.00
CA ASN A 140 3.95 -4.56 -2.54
C ASN A 140 4.60 -3.23 -2.17
N LEU A 141 4.21 -2.69 -1.00
CA LEU A 141 4.88 -1.53 -0.44
C LEU A 141 6.34 -1.88 -0.16
N ASN A 142 7.28 -1.05 -0.63
CA ASN A 142 8.70 -1.34 -0.48
C ASN A 142 9.15 -1.20 0.99
N VAL A 143 10.32 -1.76 1.29
CA VAL A 143 10.88 -1.82 2.66
C VAL A 143 11.03 -0.42 3.28
N VAL A 144 11.46 0.55 2.49
CA VAL A 144 11.72 1.93 2.96
C VAL A 144 10.42 2.61 3.34
N TRP A 145 9.41 2.59 2.47
CA TRP A 145 8.11 3.19 2.78
C TRP A 145 7.34 2.43 3.86
N SER A 146 7.51 1.11 3.96
CA SER A 146 6.95 0.33 5.06
C SER A 146 7.51 0.81 6.40
N TYR A 147 8.84 0.97 6.49
CA TYR A 147 9.51 1.50 7.67
C TYR A 147 9.12 2.96 7.95
N VAL A 148 9.18 3.83 6.95
CA VAL A 148 8.85 5.26 7.09
C VAL A 148 7.40 5.45 7.55
N LEU A 149 6.45 4.73 6.96
CA LEU A 149 5.06 4.79 7.41
C LEU A 149 4.94 4.27 8.85
N GLU A 150 5.68 3.26 9.27
CA GLU A 150 5.64 2.79 10.65
C GLU A 150 6.21 3.82 11.64
N GLN A 151 7.32 4.48 11.29
CA GLN A 151 7.96 5.47 12.17
C GLN A 151 7.20 6.80 12.21
N ARG A 152 6.70 7.26 11.06
CA ARG A 152 6.09 8.59 10.93
C ARG A 152 4.58 8.58 11.13
N SER A 153 3.91 7.43 10.98
CA SER A 153 2.51 7.27 11.38
C SER A 153 2.49 7.00 12.88
N PRO A 154 2.19 7.99 13.75
CA PRO A 154 2.21 7.72 15.17
C PRO A 154 1.09 6.74 15.47
N ALA A 155 1.41 5.59 16.05
CA ALA A 155 0.41 4.64 16.52
C ALA A 155 -0.43 5.19 17.71
N ALA A 156 -0.16 6.40 18.23
CA ALA A 156 -0.67 6.77 19.55
C ALA A 156 -0.84 8.27 19.90
N LEU A 157 -0.52 9.25 19.05
CA LEU A 157 -0.61 10.66 19.49
C LEU A 157 -1.95 11.30 19.08
N ASN A 158 -2.85 11.47 20.06
CA ASN A 158 -4.05 12.32 20.06
C ASN A 158 -5.01 12.25 18.86
N VAL A 159 -5.00 11.17 18.06
CA VAL A 159 -5.89 11.02 16.89
C VAL A 159 -7.39 11.01 17.26
N ARG A 160 -7.73 10.80 18.54
CA ARG A 160 -9.13 10.80 18.99
C ARG A 160 -9.79 12.19 18.90
N ASP A 161 -9.02 13.26 19.12
CA ASP A 161 -9.51 14.66 19.12
C ASP A 161 -8.95 15.47 17.93
N MET A 162 -8.25 14.81 17.00
CA MET A 162 -7.62 15.45 15.85
C MET A 162 -8.68 15.91 14.83
N SER A 163 -8.61 17.18 14.42
CA SER A 163 -9.44 17.68 13.32
C SER A 163 -9.03 17.03 12.00
N HIS A 164 -9.93 17.02 11.03
CA HIS A 164 -9.60 16.47 9.72
C HIS A 164 -8.52 17.26 8.98
N ASP A 165 -8.43 18.57 9.24
CA ASP A 165 -7.41 19.46 8.66
C ASP A 165 -6.04 19.21 9.30
N ALA A 166 -5.97 19.08 10.63
CA ALA A 166 -4.72 18.71 11.32
C ALA A 166 -4.21 17.34 10.84
N ARG A 167 -5.12 16.38 10.62
CA ARG A 167 -4.80 15.10 10.00
C ARG A 167 -4.32 15.29 8.56
N HIS A 168 -4.95 16.17 7.78
CA HIS A 168 -4.53 16.44 6.40
C HIS A 168 -3.10 16.97 6.32
N GLU A 169 -2.76 17.91 7.20
CA GLU A 169 -1.42 18.49 7.36
C GLU A 169 -0.41 17.44 7.81
N GLN A 170 -0.74 16.61 8.81
CA GLN A 170 0.12 15.53 9.27
C GLN A 170 0.52 14.57 8.14
N TRP A 171 -0.37 14.31 7.18
CA TRP A 171 -0.05 13.46 6.03
C TRP A 171 1.01 14.08 5.11
N ALA A 172 1.22 15.40 5.12
CA ALA A 172 2.35 16.01 4.41
C ALA A 172 3.69 15.59 5.04
N ASP A 173 3.78 15.53 6.37
CA ASP A 173 4.98 15.10 7.08
C ASP A 173 5.25 13.59 6.92
N ILE A 174 4.18 12.78 6.97
CA ILE A 174 4.28 11.33 6.76
C ILE A 174 4.84 11.04 5.37
N LEU A 175 4.34 11.73 4.35
CA LEU A 175 4.68 11.53 2.94
C LEU A 175 5.90 12.34 2.48
N ALA A 176 6.57 13.07 3.38
CA ALA A 176 7.81 13.75 3.05
C ALA A 176 8.81 12.75 2.45
N PRO A 177 9.67 13.15 1.49
CA PRO A 177 10.66 12.24 0.91
C PRO A 177 11.49 11.53 1.99
N PRO A 178 11.71 10.20 1.89
CA PRO A 178 12.60 9.49 2.80
C PRO A 178 14.01 10.08 2.78
N THR A 179 14.57 10.33 3.96
CA THR A 179 15.94 10.82 4.14
C THR A 179 16.95 9.69 3.94
N TYR A 180 18.24 10.01 3.73
CA TYR A 180 19.29 9.00 3.66
C TYR A 180 19.32 8.08 4.89
N SER A 181 19.13 8.64 6.09
CA SER A 181 19.02 7.86 7.33
C SER A 181 17.83 6.90 7.32
N ASP A 182 16.67 7.30 6.77
CA ASP A 182 15.50 6.43 6.67
C ASP A 182 15.82 5.18 5.84
N TYR A 183 16.56 5.32 4.73
CA TYR A 183 17.02 4.18 3.93
C TYR A 183 17.90 3.23 4.74
N VAL A 184 18.92 3.78 5.41
CA VAL A 184 19.86 2.99 6.22
C VAL A 184 19.12 2.23 7.33
N TYR A 185 18.23 2.91 8.06
CA TYR A 185 17.48 2.28 9.14
C TYR A 185 16.45 1.27 8.64
N ALA A 186 15.77 1.55 7.52
CA ALA A 186 14.82 0.62 6.93
C ALA A 186 15.49 -0.70 6.51
N TYR A 187 16.59 -0.63 5.76
CA TYR A 187 17.31 -1.84 5.36
C TYR A 187 17.99 -2.54 6.54
N SER A 188 18.48 -1.80 7.54
CA SER A 188 19.02 -2.40 8.77
C SER A 188 17.95 -3.10 9.60
N ALA A 189 16.74 -2.53 9.69
CA ALA A 189 15.60 -3.16 10.35
C ALA A 189 15.16 -4.44 9.60
N TYR A 190 15.10 -4.36 8.27
CA TYR A 190 14.76 -5.50 7.41
C TYR A 190 15.80 -6.63 7.51
N ALA A 191 17.09 -6.32 7.42
CA ALA A 191 18.15 -7.32 7.58
C ALA A 191 18.09 -7.98 8.97
N ARG A 192 17.83 -7.20 10.02
CA ARG A 192 17.64 -7.74 11.38
C ARG A 192 16.42 -8.66 11.48
N SER A 193 15.29 -8.34 10.84
CA SER A 193 14.12 -9.22 10.86
C SER A 193 14.35 -10.53 10.13
N GLU A 194 15.02 -10.50 8.96
CA GLU A 194 15.36 -11.69 8.18
C GLU A 194 16.38 -12.58 8.92
N LEU A 195 17.41 -11.96 9.52
CA LEU A 195 18.38 -12.67 10.36
C LEU A 195 17.72 -13.28 11.59
N LYS A 196 16.80 -12.56 12.25
CA LYS A 196 16.06 -13.09 13.39
C LYS A 196 15.20 -14.29 12.99
N ALA A 197 14.46 -14.21 11.88
CA ALA A 197 13.65 -15.31 11.38
C ALA A 197 14.52 -16.54 11.06
N THR A 198 15.67 -16.32 10.43
CA THR A 198 16.65 -17.38 10.14
C THR A 198 17.22 -17.99 11.42
N TYR A 199 17.59 -17.16 12.39
CA TYR A 199 18.10 -17.59 13.69
C TYR A 199 17.05 -18.40 14.45
N ASP A 200 15.81 -17.91 14.53
CA ASP A 200 14.71 -18.59 15.21
C ASP A 200 14.42 -19.95 14.56
N TRP A 201 14.52 -20.05 13.21
CA TRP A 201 14.41 -21.31 12.48
C TRP A 201 15.56 -22.28 12.79
N VAL A 202 16.81 -21.80 12.74
CA VAL A 202 17.99 -22.62 13.06
C VAL A 202 17.93 -23.11 14.50
N TYR A 203 17.53 -22.25 15.43
CA TYR A 203 17.35 -22.60 16.83
C TYR A 203 16.24 -23.65 17.02
N MET A 204 15.09 -23.47 16.37
CA MET A 204 13.98 -24.43 16.42
C MET A 204 14.39 -25.82 15.92
N PHE A 205 15.27 -25.89 14.93
CA PHE A 205 15.73 -27.15 14.33
C PHE A 205 17.15 -27.54 14.74
N PHE A 206 17.70 -26.94 15.79
CA PHE A 206 19.09 -27.11 16.21
C PHE A 206 19.51 -28.59 16.33
N TRP A 207 18.71 -29.39 17.04
CA TRP A 207 18.98 -30.82 17.22
C TRP A 207 18.85 -31.65 15.94
N GLN A 208 17.93 -31.26 15.04
CA GLN A 208 17.77 -31.93 13.75
C GLN A 208 18.94 -31.63 12.81
N LEU A 209 19.41 -30.37 12.78
CA LEU A 209 20.59 -29.96 12.01
C LEU A 209 21.85 -30.66 12.54
N LEU A 210 22.03 -30.71 13.86
CA LEU A 210 23.18 -31.38 14.49
C LEU A 210 23.21 -32.89 14.19
N THR A 211 22.07 -33.57 14.24
CA THR A 211 21.98 -35.01 13.94
C THR A 211 22.22 -35.32 12.46
N ILE A 212 21.75 -34.47 11.54
CA ILE A 212 22.08 -34.58 10.11
C ILE A 212 23.59 -34.37 9.88
N LEU A 213 24.18 -33.32 10.46
CA LEU A 213 25.61 -33.04 10.35
C LEU A 213 26.47 -34.19 10.88
N TYR A 214 26.11 -34.73 12.06
CA TYR A 214 26.82 -35.88 12.64
C TYR A 214 26.71 -37.12 11.75
N SER A 215 25.52 -37.38 11.19
CA SER A 215 25.30 -38.53 10.30
C SER A 215 26.06 -38.39 8.97
N LEU A 216 26.15 -37.18 8.42
CA LEU A 216 26.97 -36.88 7.24
C LEU A 216 28.47 -37.09 7.51
N HIS A 217 28.95 -36.62 8.67
CA HIS A 217 30.33 -36.81 9.09
C HIS A 217 30.66 -38.29 9.30
N ALA A 218 29.76 -39.04 9.95
CA ALA A 218 29.90 -40.49 10.12
C ALA A 218 29.93 -41.23 8.77
N LEU A 219 29.07 -40.85 7.81
CA LEU A 219 29.11 -41.41 6.46
C LEU A 219 30.43 -41.10 5.74
N ALA A 220 30.93 -39.87 5.85
CA ALA A 220 32.17 -39.44 5.20
C ALA A 220 33.40 -40.20 5.72
N LEU A 221 33.42 -40.50 7.03
CA LEU A 221 34.47 -41.28 7.69
C LEU A 221 34.36 -42.78 7.43
N CYS A 222 33.19 -43.37 7.69
CA CYS A 222 33.01 -44.82 7.68
C CYS A 222 32.84 -45.38 6.26
N ARG A 223 32.34 -44.57 5.31
CA ARG A 223 32.13 -44.89 3.89
C ARG A 223 31.49 -46.27 3.64
N ASN A 224 30.60 -46.70 4.54
CA ASN A 224 30.00 -48.03 4.52
C ASN A 224 28.47 -47.97 4.42
N ARG A 225 27.87 -49.09 3.98
CA ARG A 225 26.41 -49.19 3.77
C ARG A 225 25.58 -48.93 5.05
N PRO A 226 25.98 -49.39 6.24
CA PRO A 226 25.26 -49.09 7.48
C PRO A 226 25.19 -47.58 7.80
N ALA A 227 26.30 -46.85 7.65
CA ALA A 227 26.31 -45.40 7.86
C ALA A 227 25.42 -44.68 6.85
N PHE A 228 25.34 -45.17 5.61
CA PHE A 228 24.42 -44.65 4.60
C PHE A 228 22.96 -44.87 4.99
N TYR A 229 22.58 -46.08 5.43
CA TYR A 229 21.20 -46.36 5.87
C TYR A 229 20.82 -45.56 7.12
N ALA A 230 21.76 -45.34 8.05
CA ALA A 230 21.54 -44.48 9.22
C ALA A 230 21.25 -43.03 8.81
N LEU A 231 22.00 -42.48 7.85
CA LEU A 231 21.72 -41.14 7.30
C LEU A 231 20.33 -41.08 6.63
N VAL A 232 19.97 -42.08 5.82
CA VAL A 232 18.65 -42.14 5.16
C VAL A 232 17.52 -42.17 6.21
N PHE A 233 17.70 -42.93 7.29
CA PHE A 233 16.73 -42.97 8.39
C PHE A 233 16.60 -41.62 9.10
N VAL A 234 17.73 -40.97 9.43
CA VAL A 234 17.75 -39.62 10.05
C VAL A 234 17.07 -38.59 9.16
N LEU A 235 17.33 -38.63 7.84
CA LEU A 235 16.65 -37.75 6.87
C LEU A 235 15.14 -38.03 6.82
N GLY A 236 14.71 -39.29 6.84
CA GLY A 236 13.30 -39.66 6.94
C GLY A 236 12.63 -39.10 8.19
N CYS A 237 13.29 -39.21 9.35
CA CYS A 237 12.81 -38.66 10.61
C CYS A 237 12.82 -37.13 10.66
N ALA A 238 13.75 -36.46 10.00
CA ALA A 238 13.81 -35.00 9.92
C ALA A 238 12.69 -34.41 9.05
N VAL A 239 12.23 -35.15 8.04
CA VAL A 239 11.24 -34.71 7.06
C VAL A 239 9.78 -34.96 7.52
N LEU A 240 9.54 -35.99 8.35
CA LEU A 240 8.19 -36.33 8.85
C LEU A 240 7.51 -35.19 9.67
N PRO A 241 8.21 -34.46 10.56
CA PRO A 241 7.66 -33.29 11.26
C PRO A 241 7.31 -32.13 10.31
N SER A 242 8.11 -31.91 9.26
CA SER A 242 7.91 -30.84 8.28
C SER A 242 6.61 -31.02 7.48
N PHE A 243 6.27 -32.27 7.14
CA PHE A 243 5.00 -32.61 6.49
C PHE A 243 3.79 -32.44 7.41
N ARG A 244 3.93 -32.69 8.73
CA ARG A 244 2.86 -32.43 9.71
C ARG A 244 2.59 -30.94 9.93
N LEU A 245 3.62 -30.09 9.87
CA LEU A 245 3.48 -28.64 9.98
C LEU A 245 2.76 -28.05 8.75
N GLN A 246 3.10 -28.47 7.53
CA GLN A 246 2.39 -28.02 6.32
C GLN A 246 0.93 -28.49 6.24
N SER A 247 0.60 -29.67 6.77
CA SER A 247 -0.78 -30.17 6.75
C SER A 247 -1.68 -29.44 7.73
N THR A 248 -1.15 -29.05 8.89
CA THR A 248 -1.88 -28.29 9.93
C THR A 248 -2.11 -26.84 9.53
N GLU A 249 -1.16 -26.21 8.83
CA GLU A 249 -1.32 -24.85 8.27
C GLU A 249 -2.39 -24.82 7.16
N LYS A 250 -2.39 -25.80 6.25
CA LYS A 250 -3.44 -25.97 5.23
C LYS A 250 -4.82 -26.24 5.83
N GLN A 251 -4.91 -26.95 6.96
CA GLN A 251 -6.18 -27.15 7.67
C GLN A 251 -6.68 -25.85 8.33
N LYS A 252 -5.79 -25.02 8.89
CA LYS A 252 -6.15 -23.71 9.48
C LYS A 252 -6.71 -22.73 8.45
N VAL A 253 -6.22 -22.77 7.21
CA VAL A 253 -6.71 -21.97 6.07
C VAL A 253 -8.06 -22.46 5.55
N ARG A 254 -8.41 -23.75 5.74
CA ARG A 254 -9.64 -24.38 5.23
C ARG A 254 -10.83 -24.35 6.17
N SER A 255 -10.68 -24.00 7.45
CA SER A 255 -11.81 -23.83 8.37
C SER A 255 -12.49 -22.49 8.11
N PRO A 256 -13.75 -22.45 7.61
CA PRO A 256 -14.51 -21.20 7.56
C PRO A 256 -14.79 -20.78 8.99
N LYS A 257 -14.52 -19.52 9.33
CA LYS A 257 -15.08 -18.92 10.55
C LYS A 257 -16.61 -19.02 10.44
N LYS A 258 -17.20 -19.80 11.34
CA LYS A 258 -18.64 -19.79 11.61
C LYS A 258 -19.06 -18.40 12.10
#